data_AF-A0A3P3VX37-F1
#
_entry.id   AF-A0A3P3VX37-F1
#
_cell.length_a   1.000
_cell.length_b   1.000
_cell.length_c   1.000
_cell.angle_alpha   90.00
_cell.angle_beta   90.00
_cell.angle_gamma   90.00
#
_symmetry.space_group_name_H-M   'P 1'
#
loop_
_entity.id
_entity.type
_entity.pdbx_description
1 polymer ?
#
loop_
_entity_poly.entity_id
_entity_poly.type
_entity_poly.pdbx_seq_one_letter_code
_entity_poly.pdbx_strand_id
1 'polypeptide(L)'
;MVQQTEQLSSGDSKMLSMHKQVGKICLLTSGFALLGIALLLLWMLYNLPQGYQALGVELLEAQRNLPWLMSLTALILVLGAGVTTWLIGLYSSFRVAGPLYRFARNLEIKYRHSNEPILSIRRGDALQNESDALMETIERLQRHQDALMDDVSELQKQLRQSGGEDLLQPVIDQFVSQIDPIKV
;
A
#
# COMPACT_ATOMS: atom_id res chain seq x y z
N MET A 1 -10.17 -6.70 -26.83
CA MET A 1 -9.63 -7.89 -26.13
C MET A 1 -8.10 -7.96 -26.11
N VAL A 2 -7.36 -7.65 -27.19
CA VAL A 2 -5.88 -7.73 -27.21
C VAL A 2 -5.17 -6.72 -26.27
N GLN A 3 -5.74 -5.55 -25.99
CA GLN A 3 -5.13 -4.58 -25.07
C GLN A 3 -5.19 -4.99 -23.58
N GLN A 4 -6.09 -5.90 -23.22
CA GLN A 4 -6.27 -6.33 -21.82
C GLN A 4 -5.18 -7.32 -21.40
N THR A 5 -4.62 -8.09 -22.35
CA THR A 5 -3.54 -9.05 -22.08
C THR A 5 -2.17 -8.37 -21.90
N GLU A 6 -1.91 -7.21 -22.54
CA GLU A 6 -0.66 -6.46 -22.31
C GLU A 6 -0.63 -5.77 -20.94
N GLN A 7 -1.77 -5.31 -20.42
CA GLN A 7 -1.83 -4.65 -19.12
C GLN A 7 -1.54 -5.61 -17.95
N LEU A 8 -1.98 -6.87 -18.04
CA LEU A 8 -1.67 -7.91 -17.06
C LEU A 8 -0.16 -8.20 -17.00
N SER A 9 0.53 -8.27 -18.15
CA SER A 9 1.97 -8.55 -18.19
C SER A 9 2.84 -7.41 -17.64
N SER A 10 2.38 -6.16 -17.73
CA SER A 10 3.11 -4.99 -17.22
C SER A 10 3.13 -4.93 -15.67
N GLY A 11 2.01 -5.31 -15.04
CA GLY A 11 1.86 -5.34 -13.58
C GLY A 11 2.82 -6.32 -12.90
N ASP A 12 2.94 -7.53 -13.45
CA ASP A 12 3.83 -8.57 -12.91
C ASP A 12 5.30 -8.14 -12.91
N SER A 13 5.76 -7.41 -13.94
CA SER A 13 7.14 -6.93 -14.00
C SER A 13 7.48 -5.95 -12.87
N LYS A 14 6.53 -5.11 -12.47
CA LYS A 14 6.70 -4.11 -11.41
C LYS A 14 6.69 -4.75 -10.03
N MET A 15 5.79 -5.71 -9.76
CA MET A 15 5.86 -6.50 -8.51
C MET A 15 7.19 -7.24 -8.38
N LEU A 16 7.66 -7.87 -9.46
CA LEU A 16 8.96 -8.54 -9.50
C LEU A 16 10.13 -7.58 -9.18
N SER A 17 10.06 -6.32 -9.63
CA SER A 17 11.09 -5.32 -9.33
C SER A 17 11.08 -4.82 -7.88
N MET A 18 9.92 -4.77 -7.22
CA MET A 18 9.81 -4.36 -5.81
C MET A 18 10.34 -5.43 -4.86
N HIS A 19 10.03 -6.70 -5.12
CA HIS A 19 10.63 -7.81 -4.36
C HIS A 19 12.15 -7.81 -4.48
N LYS A 20 12.69 -7.44 -5.66
CA LYS A 20 14.13 -7.27 -5.86
C LYS A 20 14.72 -6.14 -5.02
N GLN A 21 14.01 -5.04 -4.77
CA GLN A 21 14.52 -3.93 -3.97
C GLN A 21 14.52 -4.24 -2.47
N VAL A 22 13.44 -4.83 -1.94
CA VAL A 22 13.41 -5.28 -0.54
C VAL A 22 14.44 -6.38 -0.32
N GLY A 23 14.57 -7.30 -1.28
CA GLY A 23 15.62 -8.31 -1.30
C GLY A 23 17.01 -7.69 -1.21
N LYS A 24 17.33 -6.66 -2.00
CA LYS A 24 18.63 -5.96 -1.93
C LYS A 24 18.89 -5.33 -0.56
N ILE A 25 17.89 -4.70 0.07
CA ILE A 25 18.05 -4.09 1.39
C ILE A 25 18.29 -5.17 2.44
N CYS A 26 17.51 -6.26 2.41
CA CYS A 26 17.68 -7.39 3.31
C CYS A 26 19.06 -8.09 3.13
N LEU A 27 19.52 -8.20 1.87
CA LEU A 27 20.82 -8.77 1.54
C LEU A 27 21.96 -7.84 1.98
N LEU A 28 21.80 -6.52 1.87
CA LEU A 28 22.77 -5.56 2.38
C LEU A 28 22.82 -5.57 3.91
N THR A 29 21.68 -5.56 4.61
CA THR A 29 21.66 -5.58 6.07
C THR A 29 22.22 -6.88 6.64
N SER A 30 21.87 -8.04 6.06
CA SER A 30 22.49 -9.32 6.43
C SER A 30 23.98 -9.36 6.07
N GLY A 31 24.38 -8.78 4.94
CA GLY A 31 25.79 -8.63 4.56
C GLY A 31 26.59 -7.81 5.56
N PHE A 32 26.06 -6.68 6.02
CA PHE A 32 26.69 -5.87 7.08
C PHE A 32 26.76 -6.61 8.41
N ALA A 33 25.72 -7.37 8.77
CA ALA A 33 25.73 -8.18 9.99
C ALA A 33 26.81 -9.28 9.93
N LEU A 34 26.90 -10.02 8.82
CA LEU A 34 27.94 -11.03 8.60
C LEU A 34 29.34 -10.43 8.58
N LEU A 35 29.51 -9.28 7.92
CA LEU A 35 30.78 -8.54 7.89
C LEU A 35 31.19 -8.11 9.31
N GLY A 36 30.25 -7.61 10.11
CA GLY A 36 30.48 -7.23 11.50
C GLY A 36 30.94 -8.42 12.36
N ILE A 37 30.30 -9.58 12.20
CA ILE A 37 30.71 -10.82 12.88
C ILE A 37 32.09 -11.27 12.41
N ALA A 38 32.36 -11.24 11.11
CA ALA A 38 33.66 -11.63 10.55
C ALA A 38 34.81 -10.72 11.03
N LEU A 39 34.58 -9.41 11.08
CA LEU A 39 35.52 -8.43 11.64
C LEU A 39 35.78 -8.67 13.13
N LEU A 40 34.73 -8.97 13.90
CA LEU A 40 34.86 -9.28 15.31
C LEU A 40 35.66 -10.57 15.53
N LEU A 41 35.42 -11.61 14.72
CA LEU A 41 36.20 -12.85 14.76
C LEU A 41 37.67 -12.64 14.36
N LEU A 42 37.93 -11.83 13.32
CA LEU A 42 39.29 -11.48 12.91
C LEU A 42 40.03 -10.70 13.99
N TRP A 43 39.35 -9.72 14.60
CA TRP A 43 39.89 -8.95 15.72
C TRP A 43 40.19 -9.85 16.91
N MET A 44 39.29 -10.79 17.23
CA MET A 44 39.53 -11.78 18.27
C MET A 44 40.76 -12.62 17.94
N LEU A 45 40.84 -13.18 16.72
CA LEU A 45 41.94 -14.05 16.27
C LEU A 45 43.31 -13.35 16.31
N TYR A 46 43.37 -12.06 15.96
CA TYR A 46 44.59 -11.28 15.99
C TYR A 46 45.09 -10.98 17.41
N ASN A 47 44.17 -10.82 18.36
CA ASN A 47 44.51 -10.55 19.75
C ASN A 47 44.71 -11.82 20.59
N LEU A 48 44.68 -13.03 20.01
CA LEU A 48 45.03 -14.24 20.76
C LEU A 48 46.52 -14.23 21.14
N PRO A 49 46.88 -14.35 22.42
CA PRO A 49 48.27 -14.42 22.84
C PRO A 49 48.94 -15.69 22.33
N GLN A 50 50.12 -15.54 21.75
CA GLN A 50 50.95 -16.66 21.31
C GLN A 50 51.62 -17.34 22.52
N GLY A 51 50.87 -18.17 23.26
CA GLY A 51 51.46 -18.97 24.34
C GLY A 51 50.44 -19.73 25.20
N TYR A 52 50.62 -21.06 25.31
CA TYR A 52 49.78 -21.95 26.14
C TYR A 52 49.76 -21.61 27.64
N GLN A 53 50.75 -20.88 28.15
CA GLN A 53 50.84 -20.50 29.57
C GLN A 53 50.14 -19.17 29.90
N ALA A 54 50.04 -18.24 28.93
CA ALA A 54 49.25 -17.01 29.09
C ALA A 54 47.73 -17.29 29.01
N LEU A 55 47.35 -18.35 28.28
CA LEU A 55 45.97 -18.78 28.10
C LEU A 55 45.23 -19.05 29.42
N GLY A 56 45.89 -19.54 30.48
CA GLY A 56 45.21 -19.90 31.74
C GLY A 56 44.77 -18.70 32.59
N VAL A 57 45.61 -17.66 32.67
CA VAL A 57 45.29 -16.42 33.40
C VAL A 57 44.32 -15.57 32.61
N GLU A 58 44.52 -15.47 31.30
CA GLU A 58 43.62 -14.74 30.42
C GLU A 58 42.25 -15.42 30.25
N LEU A 59 42.15 -16.76 30.34
CA LEU A 59 40.84 -17.42 30.35
C LEU A 59 39.99 -17.01 31.54
N LEU A 60 40.61 -16.87 32.72
CA LEU A 60 39.90 -16.51 33.95
C LEU A 60 39.38 -15.07 33.87
N GLU A 61 40.19 -14.17 33.30
CA GLU A 61 39.84 -12.76 33.11
C GLU A 61 38.85 -12.57 31.96
N ALA A 62 38.99 -13.34 30.87
CA ALA A 62 38.03 -13.41 29.78
C ALA A 62 36.68 -13.95 30.26
N GLN A 63 36.64 -15.03 31.06
CA GLN A 63 35.41 -15.56 31.65
C GLN A 63 34.71 -14.54 32.55
N ARG A 64 35.46 -13.71 33.27
CA ARG A 64 34.90 -12.64 34.09
C ARG A 64 34.23 -11.54 33.25
N ASN A 65 34.77 -11.23 32.08
CA ASN A 65 34.23 -10.20 31.18
C ASN A 65 33.20 -10.76 30.18
N LEU A 66 33.15 -12.08 29.99
CA LEU A 66 32.29 -12.78 29.03
C LEU A 66 30.79 -12.44 29.19
N PRO A 67 30.21 -12.43 30.41
CA PRO A 67 28.80 -12.09 30.59
C PRO A 67 28.49 -10.66 30.15
N TRP A 68 29.42 -9.71 30.40
CA TRP A 68 29.27 -8.32 30.00
C TRP A 68 29.32 -8.18 28.48
N LEU A 69 30.30 -8.80 27.84
CA LEU A 69 30.42 -8.83 26.37
C LEU A 69 29.18 -9.47 25.71
N MET A 70 28.71 -10.60 26.23
CA MET A 70 27.48 -11.24 25.73
C MET A 70 26.27 -10.33 25.89
N SER A 71 26.12 -9.67 27.04
CA SER A 71 25.03 -8.72 27.28
C SER A 71 25.07 -7.55 26.30
N LEU A 72 26.26 -7.00 26.06
CA LEU A 72 26.45 -5.88 25.13
C LEU A 72 26.12 -6.29 23.69
N THR A 73 26.59 -7.47 23.24
CA THR A 73 26.30 -7.96 21.89
C THR A 73 24.81 -8.26 21.70
N ALA A 74 24.16 -8.87 22.69
CA ALA A 74 22.72 -9.11 22.66
C ALA A 74 21.93 -7.79 22.59
N LEU A 75 22.33 -6.78 23.37
CA LEU A 75 21.71 -5.46 23.35
C LEU A 75 21.83 -4.79 21.98
N ILE A 76 23.03 -4.80 21.38
CA ILE A 76 23.27 -4.25 20.04
C ILE A 76 22.41 -4.96 19.00
N LEU A 77 22.32 -6.29 19.09
CA LEU A 77 21.55 -7.10 18.14
C LEU A 77 20.04 -6.82 18.25
N VAL A 78 19.51 -6.72 19.46
CA VAL A 78 18.11 -6.36 19.72
C VAL A 78 17.82 -4.94 19.23
N LEU A 79 18.69 -3.97 19.52
CA LEU A 79 18.54 -2.60 19.03
C LEU A 79 18.58 -2.54 17.49
N GLY A 80 19.50 -3.26 16.87
CA GLY A 80 19.58 -3.38 15.41
C GLY A 80 18.30 -3.94 14.81
N ALA A 81 17.82 -5.06 15.33
CA ALA A 81 16.57 -5.68 14.90
C ALA A 81 15.35 -4.76 15.10
N GLY A 82 15.30 -4.04 16.22
CA GLY A 82 14.25 -3.06 16.52
C GLY A 82 14.24 -1.91 15.52
N VAL A 83 15.38 -1.30 15.24
CA VAL A 83 15.51 -0.21 14.27
C VAL A 83 15.16 -0.69 12.86
N THR A 84 15.63 -1.87 12.43
CA THR A 84 15.28 -2.39 11.11
C THR A 84 13.79 -2.69 10.98
N THR A 85 13.17 -3.26 12.02
CA THR A 85 11.73 -3.56 12.02
C THR A 85 10.92 -2.26 11.99
N TRP A 86 11.34 -1.26 12.77
CA TRP A 86 10.71 0.06 12.78
C TRP A 86 10.82 0.75 11.42
N LEU A 87 11.98 0.73 10.76
CA LEU A 87 12.16 1.29 9.42
C LEU A 87 11.28 0.59 8.38
N ILE A 88 11.18 -0.75 8.43
CA ILE A 88 10.31 -1.52 7.53
C ILE A 88 8.84 -1.14 7.76
N GLY A 89 8.40 -1.06 9.02
CA GLY A 89 7.03 -0.67 9.37
C GLY A 89 6.70 0.75 8.91
N LEU A 90 7.62 1.68 9.12
CA LEU A 90 7.50 3.08 8.70
C LEU A 90 7.45 3.21 7.18
N TYR A 91 8.34 2.52 6.46
CA TYR A 91 8.34 2.48 5.00
C TYR A 91 7.05 1.88 4.44
N SER A 92 6.58 0.77 5.01
CA SER A 92 5.32 0.13 4.62
C SER A 92 4.13 1.06 4.85
N SER A 93 4.09 1.73 6.00
CA SER A 93 3.03 2.67 6.35
C SER A 93 2.95 3.83 5.35
N PHE A 94 4.07 4.51 5.06
CA PHE A 94 4.07 5.63 4.11
C PHE A 94 3.64 5.22 2.70
N ARG A 95 4.05 4.02 2.27
CA ARG A 95 3.76 3.55 0.92
C ARG A 95 2.31 3.12 0.72
N VAL A 96 1.65 2.61 1.77
CA VAL A 96 0.26 2.16 1.70
C VAL A 96 -0.71 3.27 2.10
N ALA A 97 -0.41 4.02 3.16
CA ALA A 97 -1.32 5.02 3.70
C ALA A 97 -1.53 6.21 2.75
N GLY A 98 -0.49 6.65 2.03
CA GLY A 98 -0.60 7.76 1.08
C GLY A 98 -1.60 7.48 -0.06
N PRO A 99 -1.42 6.39 -0.83
CA PRO A 99 -2.36 5.99 -1.87
C PRO A 99 -3.76 5.69 -1.33
N LEU A 100 -3.86 5.02 -0.17
CA LEU A 100 -5.15 4.70 0.46
C LEU A 100 -5.91 5.97 0.86
N TYR A 101 -5.22 6.98 1.40
CA TYR A 101 -5.81 8.28 1.71
C TYR A 101 -6.33 8.98 0.45
N ARG A 102 -5.55 8.99 -0.64
CA ARG A 102 -5.98 9.58 -1.92
C ARG A 102 -7.19 8.85 -2.50
N PHE A 103 -7.19 7.52 -2.41
CA PHE A 103 -8.30 6.69 -2.87
C PHE A 103 -9.58 6.98 -2.08
N ALA A 104 -9.52 6.99 -0.75
CA ALA A 104 -10.66 7.33 0.10
C ALA A 104 -11.17 8.75 -0.18
N ARG A 105 -10.26 9.71 -0.39
CA ARG A 105 -10.64 11.09 -0.70
C ARG A 105 -11.28 11.24 -2.08
N ASN A 106 -10.84 10.48 -3.08
CA ASN A 106 -11.49 10.45 -4.40
C ASN A 106 -12.92 9.93 -4.33
N LEU A 107 -13.16 8.89 -3.52
CA LEU A 107 -14.51 8.39 -3.26
C LEU A 107 -15.38 9.45 -2.58
N GLU A 108 -14.85 10.14 -1.57
CA GLU A 108 -15.59 11.21 -0.89
C GLU A 108 -15.90 12.39 -1.84
N ILE A 109 -14.94 12.80 -2.67
CA ILE A 109 -15.13 13.85 -3.66
C ILE A 109 -16.23 13.45 -4.64
N LYS A 110 -16.20 12.24 -5.20
CA LYS A 110 -17.22 11.77 -6.13
C LYS A 110 -18.60 11.62 -5.50
N TYR A 111 -18.65 11.28 -4.21
CA TYR A 111 -19.89 11.20 -3.45
C TYR A 111 -20.52 12.58 -3.20
N ARG A 112 -19.72 13.59 -2.83
CA ARG A 112 -20.21 14.95 -2.51
C ARG A 112 -20.37 15.86 -3.73
N HIS A 113 -19.45 15.77 -4.69
CA HIS A 113 -19.34 16.69 -5.81
C HIS A 113 -19.06 15.90 -7.10
N SER A 114 -20.09 15.71 -7.93
CA SER A 114 -19.98 14.93 -9.17
C SER A 114 -18.92 15.47 -10.15
N ASN A 115 -18.67 16.79 -10.10
CA ASN A 115 -17.88 17.53 -11.08
C ASN A 115 -16.47 17.94 -10.64
N GLU A 116 -16.04 17.56 -9.44
CA GLU A 116 -14.68 17.87 -9.01
C GLU A 116 -13.64 16.92 -9.64
N PRO A 117 -12.44 17.43 -9.98
CA PRO A 117 -11.39 16.63 -10.59
C PRO A 117 -10.87 15.59 -9.59
N ILE A 118 -10.76 14.34 -10.05
CA ILE A 118 -10.22 13.22 -9.26
C ILE A 118 -8.71 13.45 -9.04
N LEU A 119 -8.22 13.22 -7.82
CA LEU A 119 -6.79 13.24 -7.54
C LEU A 119 -6.14 12.01 -8.17
N SER A 120 -5.21 12.23 -9.10
CA SER A 120 -4.45 11.13 -9.68
C SER A 120 -3.58 10.44 -8.63
N ILE A 121 -3.62 9.10 -8.63
CA ILE A 121 -2.65 8.27 -7.91
C ILE A 121 -1.32 8.31 -8.66
N ARG A 122 -0.20 8.29 -7.92
CA ARG A 122 1.12 8.39 -8.52
C ARG A 122 1.42 7.10 -9.30
N ARG A 123 2.05 7.26 -10.48
CA ARG A 123 2.52 6.10 -11.25
C ARG A 123 3.47 5.25 -10.43
N GLY A 124 3.17 3.96 -10.30
CA GLY A 124 4.00 2.98 -9.56
C GLY A 124 3.59 2.75 -8.10
N ASP A 125 2.49 3.35 -7.65
CA ASP A 125 1.88 2.98 -6.38
C ASP A 125 1.23 1.60 -6.47
N ALA A 126 1.22 0.86 -5.35
CA ALA A 126 0.76 -0.52 -5.32
C ALA A 126 -0.73 -0.68 -5.61
N LEU A 127 -1.53 0.39 -5.39
CA LEU A 127 -2.98 0.41 -5.55
C LEU A 127 -3.43 1.05 -6.89
N GLN A 128 -2.51 1.23 -7.83
CA GLN A 128 -2.82 1.92 -9.07
C GLN A 128 -3.86 1.15 -9.90
N ASN A 129 -3.69 -0.16 -10.03
CA ASN A 129 -4.60 -1.00 -10.83
C ASN A 129 -6.01 -1.02 -10.23
N GLU A 130 -6.11 -1.13 -8.91
CA GLU A 130 -7.38 -1.12 -8.17
C GLU A 130 -8.08 0.23 -8.29
N SER A 131 -7.31 1.33 -8.22
CA SER A 131 -7.85 2.66 -8.44
C SER A 131 -8.34 2.85 -9.87
N ASP A 132 -7.60 2.38 -10.87
CA ASP A 132 -7.99 2.49 -12.28
C ASP A 132 -9.27 1.68 -12.55
N ALA A 133 -9.37 0.46 -12.01
CA ALA A 133 -10.57 -0.38 -12.13
C ALA A 133 -11.80 0.23 -11.42
N LEU A 134 -11.59 0.85 -10.26
CA LEU A 134 -12.66 1.57 -9.56
C LEU A 134 -13.12 2.79 -10.37
N MET A 135 -12.20 3.57 -10.92
CA MET A 135 -12.54 4.73 -11.74
C MET A 135 -13.32 4.33 -12.98
N GLU A 136 -12.90 3.25 -13.66
CA GLU A 136 -13.66 2.70 -14.78
C GLU A 136 -15.09 2.29 -14.36
N THR A 137 -15.24 1.69 -13.18
CA THR A 137 -16.55 1.28 -12.65
C THR A 137 -17.43 2.49 -12.35
N ILE A 138 -16.86 3.55 -11.77
CA ILE A 138 -17.56 4.81 -11.51
C ILE A 138 -18.00 5.45 -12.84
N GLU A 139 -17.13 5.52 -13.83
CA GLU A 139 -17.47 6.09 -15.15
C GLU A 139 -18.54 5.28 -15.88
N ARG A 140 -18.54 3.95 -15.75
CA ARG A 140 -19.60 3.09 -16.29
C ARG A 140 -20.94 3.34 -15.60
N LEU A 141 -20.92 3.48 -14.27
CA LEU A 141 -22.11 3.76 -13.48
C LEU A 141 -22.71 5.13 -13.83
N GLN A 142 -21.85 6.15 -13.96
CA GLN A 142 -22.27 7.50 -14.38
C GLN A 142 -22.90 7.48 -15.78
N ARG A 143 -22.25 6.84 -16.77
CA ARG A 143 -22.83 6.70 -18.11
C ARG A 143 -24.17 5.97 -18.12
N HIS A 144 -24.31 4.95 -17.27
CA HIS A 144 -25.58 4.23 -17.16
C HIS A 144 -26.68 5.10 -16.54
N GLN A 145 -26.34 5.89 -15.52
CA GLN A 145 -27.26 6.86 -14.92
C GLN A 145 -27.69 7.93 -15.93
N ASP A 146 -26.75 8.47 -16.70
CA ASP A 146 -27.04 9.48 -17.72
C ASP A 146 -27.98 8.92 -18.79
N ALA A 147 -27.72 7.70 -19.29
CA ALA A 147 -28.59 7.03 -20.25
C ALA A 147 -30.01 6.82 -19.70
N LEU A 148 -30.15 6.41 -18.42
CA LEU A 148 -31.46 6.28 -17.77
C LEU A 148 -32.19 7.62 -17.67
N MET A 149 -31.47 8.72 -17.39
CA MET A 149 -32.07 10.07 -17.35
C MET A 149 -32.51 10.54 -18.73
N ASP A 150 -31.75 10.23 -19.77
CA ASP A 150 -32.11 10.54 -21.15
C ASP A 150 -33.38 9.78 -21.57
N ASP A 151 -33.45 8.47 -21.30
CA ASP A 151 -34.63 7.64 -21.57
C ASP A 151 -35.87 8.16 -20.84
N VAL A 152 -35.73 8.52 -19.56
CA VAL A 152 -36.83 9.12 -18.77
C VAL A 152 -37.27 10.45 -19.39
N SER A 153 -36.33 11.29 -19.83
CA SER A 153 -36.63 12.57 -20.45
C SER A 153 -37.35 12.41 -21.80
N GLU A 154 -37.01 11.37 -22.57
CA GLU A 154 -37.65 11.06 -23.84
C GLU A 154 -39.08 10.55 -23.63
N LEU A 155 -39.28 9.61 -22.71
CA LEU A 155 -40.61 9.13 -22.34
C LEU A 155 -41.50 10.27 -21.84
N GLN A 156 -40.95 11.18 -21.05
CA GLN A 156 -41.69 12.36 -20.58
C GLN A 156 -42.11 13.27 -21.75
N LYS A 157 -41.26 13.45 -22.77
CA LYS A 157 -41.61 14.22 -23.98
C LYS A 157 -42.71 13.53 -24.79
N GLN A 158 -42.62 12.22 -24.99
CA GLN A 158 -43.63 11.45 -25.72
C GLN A 158 -45.00 11.52 -25.04
N LEU A 159 -45.04 11.40 -23.71
CA LEU A 159 -46.27 11.47 -22.93
C LEU A 159 -46.92 12.87 -22.92
N ARG A 160 -46.11 13.93 -22.93
CA ARG A 160 -46.61 15.30 -23.12
C ARG A 160 -47.27 15.49 -24.48
N GLN A 161 -46.71 14.90 -25.53
CA GLN A 161 -47.28 14.97 -26.88
C GLN A 161 -48.59 14.19 -27.01
N SER A 162 -48.76 13.10 -26.24
CA SER A 162 -49.97 12.28 -26.27
C SER A 162 -51.12 12.77 -25.36
N GLY A 163 -50.96 13.91 -24.67
CA GLY A 163 -51.98 14.46 -23.76
C GLY A 163 -52.18 13.65 -22.47
N GLY A 164 -51.22 12.80 -22.10
CA GLY A 164 -51.29 11.91 -20.94
C GLY A 164 -50.74 12.50 -19.63
N GLU A 165 -50.61 13.82 -19.54
CA GLU A 165 -49.94 14.49 -18.40
C GLU A 165 -50.61 14.16 -17.05
N ASP A 166 -51.94 14.00 -17.03
CA ASP A 166 -52.71 13.68 -15.82
C ASP A 166 -52.42 12.28 -15.24
N LEU A 167 -51.88 11.35 -16.02
CA LEU A 167 -51.58 9.98 -15.57
C LEU A 167 -50.15 9.83 -15.01
N LEU A 168 -49.25 10.76 -15.32
CA LEU A 168 -47.82 10.67 -14.98
C LEU A 168 -47.49 11.20 -13.59
N GLN A 169 -48.16 12.27 -13.17
CA GLN A 169 -47.92 12.92 -11.88
C GLN A 169 -47.90 11.96 -10.67
N PRO A 170 -48.87 11.02 -10.53
CA PRO A 170 -48.86 10.10 -9.39
C PRO A 170 -47.70 9.10 -9.42
N VAL A 171 -47.24 8.69 -10.61
CA VAL A 171 -46.09 7.76 -10.73
C VAL A 171 -44.79 8.48 -10.41
N ILE A 172 -44.62 9.72 -10.88
CA ILE A 172 -43.47 10.56 -10.55
C ILE A 172 -43.43 10.82 -9.04
N ASP A 173 -44.54 11.20 -8.42
CA ASP A 173 -44.61 11.42 -6.98
C ASP A 173 -44.29 10.15 -6.18
N GLN A 174 -44.79 8.99 -6.64
CA GLN A 174 -44.46 7.70 -6.04
C GLN A 174 -42.96 7.39 -6.16
N PHE A 175 -42.35 7.62 -7.31
CA PHE A 175 -40.93 7.35 -7.54
C PHE A 175 -40.03 8.32 -6.75
N VAL A 176 -40.36 9.61 -6.75
CA VAL A 176 -39.66 10.64 -5.96
C VAL A 176 -39.74 10.30 -4.47
N SER A 177 -40.90 9.85 -3.97
CA SER A 177 -41.04 9.41 -2.57
C SER A 177 -40.17 8.19 -2.21
N GLN A 178 -39.86 7.32 -3.19
CA GLN A 178 -38.97 6.17 -2.99
C GLN A 178 -37.48 6.54 -3.10
N ILE A 179 -37.13 7.64 -3.77
CA ILE A 179 -35.75 8.12 -3.89
C ILE A 179 -35.37 9.06 -2.73
N ASP A 180 -36.34 9.72 -2.10
CA ASP A 180 -36.12 10.62 -0.96
C ASP A 180 -35.83 9.98 0.44
N PRO A 181 -35.77 8.64 0.67
CA PRO A 181 -35.32 8.13 1.97
C PRO A 181 -33.79 8.16 2.12
N ILE A 182 -33.02 8.44 1.06
CA ILE A 182 -31.57 8.71 1.17
C ILE A 182 -31.35 10.19 1.47
N LYS A 183 -31.98 10.68 2.55
CA LYS A 183 -31.55 11.92 3.18
C LYS A 183 -30.30 11.62 4.00
N VAL A 184 -29.18 12.08 3.46
CA VAL A 184 -27.86 12.15 4.10
C VAL A 184 -27.92 13.00 5.37
#